data_AF-S8C162-F1
#
_entry.id   AF-S8C162-F1
#
_cell.length_a   1.000
_cell.length_b   1.000
_cell.length_c   1.000
_cell.angle_alpha   90.00
_cell.angle_beta   90.00
_cell.angle_gamma   90.00
#
_symmetry.space_group_name_H-M   'P 1'
#
loop_
_entity.id
_entity.type
_entity.pdbx_description
1 polymer ?
#
loop_
_entity_poly.entity_id
_entity_poly.type
_entity_poly.pdbx_seq_one_letter_code
_entity_poly.pdbx_strand_id
1 'polypeptide(L)'
;VAAAMNPDEAGVTWQIVIGSLAGVTPFLVAGVEFGKRIAAQRKCKVCKGSGLVLRDDKYYFRCPACGGFLPWQSWTRFFTG
;
A
#
# COMPACT_ATOMS: atom_id res chain seq x y z
N VAL A 1 8.35 36.83 14.32
CA VAL A 1 9.53 36.32 15.06
C VAL A 1 9.63 34.84 14.78
N ALA A 2 10.61 34.41 13.99
CA ALA A 2 10.87 32.99 13.77
C ALA A 2 11.61 32.47 15.00
N ALA A 3 11.04 31.51 15.73
CA ALA A 3 11.73 30.85 16.82
C ALA A 3 12.84 29.97 16.22
N ALA A 4 14.09 30.36 16.45
CA ALA A 4 15.23 29.50 16.21
C ALA A 4 15.12 28.30 17.17
N MET A 5 14.90 27.12 16.60
CA MET A 5 14.90 25.86 17.32
C MET A 5 16.35 25.48 17.64
N ASN A 6 16.76 25.63 18.89
CA ASN A 6 18.07 25.17 19.37
C ASN A 6 18.08 23.63 19.36
N PRO A 7 19.07 22.98 18.73
CA PRO A 7 19.10 21.51 18.60
C PRO A 7 19.31 20.76 19.92
N ASP A 8 19.68 21.45 21.01
CA ASP A 8 19.94 20.88 22.34
C ASP A 8 18.68 20.79 23.24
N GLU A 9 17.62 21.55 22.91
CA GLU A 9 16.33 21.57 23.63
C GLU A 9 15.24 20.69 22.98
N ALA A 10 15.59 19.91 21.96
CA ALA A 10 14.67 18.99 21.29
C ALA A 10 14.41 17.72 22.13
N GLY A 11 14.10 17.89 23.42
CA GLY A 11 13.49 16.83 24.21
C GLY A 11 12.18 16.39 23.55
N VAL A 12 11.78 15.14 23.77
CA VAL A 12 10.50 14.60 23.27
C VAL A 12 9.36 15.39 23.90
N THR A 13 8.98 16.48 23.25
CA THR A 13 7.87 17.34 23.67
C THR A 13 6.57 16.66 23.26
N TRP A 14 5.52 16.81 24.07
CA TRP A 14 4.20 16.23 23.79
C TRP A 14 3.63 16.61 22.41
N GLN A 15 3.96 17.80 21.89
CA GLN A 15 3.61 18.23 20.53
C GLN A 15 4.20 17.32 19.45
N ILE A 16 5.42 16.82 19.62
CA ILE A 16 6.08 15.89 18.69
C ILE A 16 5.39 14.53 18.75
N VAL A 17 4.99 14.09 19.95
CA VAL A 17 4.28 12.82 20.15
C VAL A 17 2.89 12.87 19.49
N ILE A 18 2.09 13.91 19.73
CA ILE A 18 0.79 14.06 19.07
C ILE A 18 0.96 14.23 17.57
N GLY A 19 1.89 15.09 17.12
CA GLY A 19 2.13 15.34 15.71
C GLY A 19 2.52 14.08 14.95
N SER A 20 3.39 13.24 15.52
CA SER A 20 3.77 11.95 14.93
C SER A 20 2.61 10.94 14.92
N LEU A 21 1.82 10.84 15.99
CA LEU A 21 0.64 9.98 16.02
C LEU A 21 -0.40 10.41 14.98
N ALA A 22 -0.72 11.70 14.91
CA ALA A 22 -1.63 12.27 13.92
C ALA A 22 -1.11 12.05 12.49
N GLY A 23 0.20 12.18 12.28
CA GLY A 23 0.85 11.95 10.98
C GLY A 23 0.82 10.50 10.52
N VAL A 24 1.02 9.52 11.41
CA VAL A 24 1.08 8.09 11.05
C VAL A 24 -0.30 7.46 10.90
N THR A 25 -1.29 7.93 11.66
CA THR A 25 -2.66 7.39 11.67
C THR A 25 -3.29 7.22 10.27
N PRO A 26 -3.29 8.21 9.34
CA PRO A 26 -3.89 8.01 8.02
C PRO A 26 -3.21 6.89 7.20
N PHE A 27 -1.91 6.65 7.38
CA PHE A 27 -1.20 5.56 6.70
C PHE A 27 -1.63 4.20 7.23
N LEU A 28 -1.89 4.07 8.53
CA LEU A 28 -2.41 2.83 9.11
C LEU A 28 -3.81 2.52 8.60
N VAL A 29 -4.70 3.53 8.60
CA VAL A 29 -6.06 3.38 8.09
C VAL A 29 -6.03 3.02 6.60
N ALA A 30 -5.23 3.72 5.80
CA ALA A 30 -5.04 3.41 4.40
C ALA A 30 -4.49 1.99 4.20
N GLY A 31 -3.52 1.57 5.02
CA GLY A 31 -2.94 0.23 5.00
C GLY A 31 -3.97 -0.87 5.28
N VAL A 32 -4.88 -0.64 6.23
CA VAL A 32 -5.98 -1.58 6.55
C VAL A 32 -6.99 -1.66 5.40
N GLU A 33 -7.45 -0.53 4.88
CA GLU A 33 -8.41 -0.51 3.76
C GLU A 33 -7.81 -1.13 2.49
N PHE A 34 -6.55 -0.82 2.22
CA PHE A 34 -5.79 -1.44 1.14
C PHE A 34 -5.63 -2.95 1.36
N GLY A 35 -5.28 -3.37 2.58
CA GLY A 35 -5.15 -4.76 2.98
C GLY A 35 -6.44 -5.57 2.79
N LYS A 36 -7.61 -4.98 3.08
CA LYS A 36 -8.92 -5.61 2.81
C LYS A 36 -9.10 -5.93 1.32
N ARG A 37 -8.67 -5.02 0.43
CA ARG A 37 -8.73 -5.23 -1.03
C ARG A 37 -7.77 -6.33 -1.49
N ILE A 38 -6.55 -6.36 -0.94
CA ILE A 38 -5.58 -7.43 -1.21
C ILE A 38 -6.13 -8.79 -0.76
N ALA A 39 -6.71 -8.86 0.43
CA ALA A 39 -7.27 -10.11 0.96
C ALA A 39 -8.40 -10.63 0.07
N ALA A 40 -9.27 -9.76 -0.43
CA ALA A 40 -10.31 -10.14 -1.38
C ALA A 40 -9.72 -10.66 -2.70
N GLN A 41 -8.70 -9.99 -3.25
CA GLN A 41 -8.03 -10.42 -4.48
C GLN A 41 -7.32 -11.78 -4.29
N ARG A 42 -6.63 -12.01 -3.17
CA ARG A 42 -5.96 -13.28 -2.86
C ARG A 42 -6.92 -14.46 -2.76
N LYS A 43 -8.16 -14.22 -2.32
CA LYS A 43 -9.22 -15.24 -2.26
C LYS A 43 -9.86 -15.54 -3.62
N CYS A 44 -9.55 -14.76 -4.67
CA CYS A 44 -10.11 -14.98 -6.00
C CYS A 44 -9.64 -16.33 -6.58
N LYS A 45 -10.60 -17.23 -6.86
CA LYS A 45 -10.31 -18.55 -7.44
C LYS A 45 -9.79 -18.51 -8.88
N VAL A 46 -10.07 -17.42 -9.60
CA VAL A 46 -9.70 -17.25 -11.02
C VAL A 46 -8.24 -16.83 -11.17
N CYS A 47 -7.84 -15.70 -10.56
CA CYS A 47 -6.48 -15.18 -10.67
C CYS A 47 -5.56 -15.60 -9.53
N LYS A 48 -6.07 -16.30 -8.50
CA LYS A 48 -5.30 -16.78 -7.33
C LYS A 48 -4.45 -15.68 -6.64
N GLY A 49 -4.90 -14.43 -6.72
CA GLY A 49 -4.23 -13.29 -6.10
C GLY A 49 -3.36 -12.43 -7.01
N SER A 50 -3.04 -12.86 -8.23
CA SER A 50 -2.21 -12.05 -9.16
C SER A 50 -2.94 -10.82 -9.73
N GLY A 51 -4.28 -10.84 -9.69
CA GLY A 51 -5.10 -9.81 -10.35
C GLY A 51 -5.08 -9.87 -11.88
N LEU A 52 -4.35 -10.84 -12.46
CA LEU A 52 -4.14 -11.02 -13.88
C LEU A 52 -4.54 -12.43 -14.30
N VAL A 53 -5.12 -12.55 -15.50
CA VAL A 53 -5.47 -13.83 -16.12
C VAL A 53 -4.81 -13.88 -17.50
N LEU A 54 -4.26 -15.04 -17.87
CA LEU A 54 -3.67 -15.28 -19.18
C LEU A 54 -4.77 -15.69 -20.17
N ARG A 55 -4.87 -15.01 -21.32
CA ARG A 55 -5.67 -15.47 -22.47
C ARG A 55 -4.75 -16.02 -23.56
N ASP A 56 -5.18 -17.15 -24.12
CA ASP A 56 -4.64 -17.76 -25.34
C ASP A 56 -3.10 -17.87 -25.35
N ASP A 57 -2.52 -18.01 -24.16
CA ASP A 57 -1.08 -18.01 -23.88
C ASP A 57 -0.28 -16.84 -24.47
N LYS A 58 -0.96 -15.74 -24.81
CA LYS A 58 -0.36 -14.59 -25.53
C LYS A 58 -0.39 -13.30 -24.74
N TYR A 59 -1.45 -13.04 -23.97
CA TYR A 59 -1.60 -11.75 -23.30
C TYR A 59 -2.23 -11.88 -21.90
N TYR A 60 -1.73 -11.07 -20.98
CA TYR A 60 -2.28 -10.92 -19.64
C TYR A 60 -3.28 -9.76 -19.63
N PHE A 61 -4.43 -9.98 -19.02
CA PHE A 61 -5.45 -8.95 -18.83
C PHE A 61 -5.92 -8.94 -17.37
N ARG A 62 -6.51 -7.82 -16.94
CA ARG A 62 -7.04 -7.67 -15.57
C ARG A 62 -8.16 -8.69 -15.33
N CYS A 63 -8.13 -9.32 -14.16
CA CYS A 63 -9.12 -10.32 -13.80
C CYS A 63 -10.52 -9.69 -13.69
N PRO A 64 -11.52 -10.14 -14.48
CA PRO A 64 -12.87 -9.58 -14.44
C PRO A 64 -13.63 -9.95 -13.17
N ALA A 65 -13.25 -11.05 -12.50
CA ALA A 65 -13.94 -11.54 -11.31
C ALA A 65 -13.65 -10.72 -10.03
N CYS A 66 -12.43 -10.20 -9.88
CA CYS A 66 -12.03 -9.39 -8.73
C CYS A 66 -11.65 -7.94 -9.08
N GLY A 67 -11.71 -7.57 -10.36
CA GLY A 67 -11.34 -6.25 -10.88
C GLY A 67 -9.85 -6.05 -11.13
N GLY A 68 -8.99 -6.98 -10.68
CA GLY A 68 -7.54 -6.89 -10.91
C GLY A 68 -6.88 -5.70 -10.22
N PHE A 69 -7.25 -5.46 -8.95
CA PHE A 69 -6.81 -4.32 -8.14
C PHE A 69 -5.27 -4.17 -8.09
N LEU A 70 -4.54 -5.28 -7.92
CA LEU A 70 -3.09 -5.33 -8.05
C LEU A 70 -2.71 -6.19 -9.26
N PRO A 71 -2.36 -5.60 -10.42
CA PRO A 71 -1.90 -6.36 -11.57
C PRO A 71 -0.40 -6.70 -11.42
N TRP A 72 -0.04 -7.58 -10.49
CA TRP A 72 1.35 -7.99 -10.29
C TRP A 72 1.58 -9.38 -10.89
N GLN A 73 2.62 -9.51 -11.72
CA GLN A 73 3.10 -10.82 -12.20
C GLN A 73 4.11 -11.46 -11.25
N SER A 74 5.15 -10.70 -10.87
CA SER A 74 6.17 -11.13 -9.92
C SER A 74 6.77 -9.93 -9.18
N TRP A 75 7.36 -10.19 -8.01
CA TRP A 75 8.11 -9.17 -7.26
C TRP A 75 9.28 -8.60 -8.07
N THR A 76 9.94 -9.44 -8.86
CA THR A 76 11.01 -9.01 -9.76
C THR A 76 10.48 -7.98 -10.77
N ARG A 77 9.44 -8.30 -11.53
CA ARG A 77 8.87 -7.37 -12.53
C ARG A 77 8.32 -6.09 -11.91
N PHE A 78 7.78 -6.15 -10.71
CA PHE A 78 7.29 -4.96 -10.02
C PHE A 78 8.39 -3.93 -9.76
N PHE A 79 9.60 -4.38 -9.42
CA PHE A 79 10.74 -3.49 -9.15
C PHE A 79 11.62 -3.22 -10.37
N THR A 80 11.66 -4.12 -11.35
CA THR A 80 12.56 -4.00 -12.51
C THR A 80 11.91 -3.42 -13.77
N GLY A 81 10.56 -3.42 -13.85
CA GLY A 81 9.84 -3.21 -15.11
C GLY A 81 9.79 -4.48 -15.95
#